data_AF-A0A817WLA8-F1
#
_entry.id   AF-A0A817WLA8-F1
#
_cell.length_a   1.000
_cell.length_b   1.000
_cell.length_c   1.000
_cell.angle_alpha   90.00
_cell.angle_beta   90.00
_cell.angle_gamma   90.00
#
_symmetry.space_group_name_H-M   'P 1'
#
loop_
_entity.id
_entity.type
_entity.pdbx_description
1 polymer ?
#
loop_
_entity_poly.entity_id
_entity_poly.type
_entity_poly.pdbx_seq_one_letter_code
_entity_poly.pdbx_strand_id
1 'polypeptide(L)'
;MEKVPTRTRRLYHALLNDNVELIMDDEKYFTLPNEPLSTNCGFYISDPSTTPSDVRFKRTQKYPAKFLVWIAISEKGISKPFFPKQTQAINERTFLMPLVNSYHKVGNVLLWPDLASSHYVVSVTDFFEEQKIRRIVLRHALLKEFGKF
;
A
#
# COMPACT_ATOMS: atom_id res chain seq x y z
N MET A 1 28.13 -7.92 13.09
CA MET A 1 27.00 -7.00 13.29
C MET A 1 26.32 -6.78 11.96
N GLU A 2 25.08 -7.26 11.84
CA GLU A 2 24.27 -7.14 10.64
C GLU A 2 23.98 -5.65 10.35
N LYS A 3 24.23 -5.18 9.13
CA LYS A 3 24.01 -3.77 8.76
C LYS A 3 22.51 -3.49 8.80
N VAL A 4 22.02 -2.97 9.92
CA VAL A 4 20.64 -2.46 10.01
C VAL A 4 20.45 -1.44 8.88
N PRO A 5 19.50 -1.66 7.95
CA PRO A 5 19.30 -0.75 6.85
C PRO A 5 19.02 0.65 7.38
N THR A 6 19.72 1.66 6.85
CA THR A 6 19.66 3.07 7.27
C THR A 6 18.22 3.63 7.34
N ARG A 7 17.26 2.97 6.68
CA ARG A 7 15.84 3.31 6.59
C ARG A 7 15.07 2.95 7.86
N THR A 8 15.20 1.72 8.34
CA THR A 8 14.59 1.25 9.60
C THR A 8 15.10 2.09 10.76
N ARG A 9 16.39 2.44 10.75
CA ARG A 9 16.98 3.33 11.76
C ARG A 9 16.36 4.73 11.76
N ARG A 10 16.08 5.33 10.59
CA ARG A 10 15.43 6.65 10.50
C ARG A 10 14.00 6.62 11.01
N LEU A 11 13.23 5.58 10.65
CA LEU A 11 11.88 5.37 11.18
C LEU A 11 11.92 5.22 12.69
N TYR A 12 12.78 4.35 13.20
CA TYR A 12 12.97 4.12 14.63
C TYR A 12 13.29 5.42 15.40
N HIS A 13 14.21 6.24 14.89
CA HIS A 13 14.51 7.53 15.51
C HIS A 13 13.33 8.51 15.44
N ALA A 14 12.60 8.55 14.33
CA ALA A 14 11.42 9.42 14.22
C ALA A 14 10.35 9.01 15.23
N LEU A 15 10.09 7.71 15.42
CA LEU A 15 9.09 7.22 16.37
C LEU A 15 9.49 7.43 17.84
N LEU A 16 10.78 7.35 18.16
CA LEU A 16 11.25 7.51 19.54
C LEU A 16 11.49 8.96 19.97
N ASN A 17 12.00 9.79 19.06
CA ASN A 17 12.50 11.11 19.41
C ASN A 17 11.51 12.22 19.07
N ASP A 18 10.74 12.04 18.01
CA ASP A 18 9.70 12.97 17.65
C ASP A 18 8.42 12.35 18.18
N ASN A 19 7.70 13.04 19.08
CA ASN A 19 6.46 12.54 19.67
C ASN A 19 5.33 12.42 18.63
N VAL A 20 5.47 11.54 17.63
CA VAL A 20 4.64 11.44 16.42
C VAL A 20 3.69 10.26 16.48
N GLU A 21 2.59 10.42 15.77
CA GLU A 21 1.60 9.38 15.57
C GLU A 21 1.79 8.79 14.18
N LEU A 22 2.14 7.51 14.13
CA LEU A 22 2.35 6.77 12.89
C LEU A 22 1.00 6.44 12.25
N ILE A 23 0.88 6.73 10.96
CA ILE A 23 -0.19 6.23 10.11
C ILE A 23 0.44 5.39 9.01
N MET A 24 -0.04 4.16 8.86
CA MET A 24 0.33 3.25 7.77
C MET A 24 -0.89 3.05 6.88
N ASP A 25 -0.70 2.97 5.58
CA ASP A 25 -1.75 2.67 4.62
C ASP A 25 -1.28 1.64 3.59
N ASP A 26 -2.23 0.96 2.97
CA ASP A 26 -1.95 0.00 1.88
C ASP A 26 -3.16 -0.16 0.95
N GLU A 27 -2.87 -0.64 -0.25
CA GLU A 27 -3.81 -0.95 -1.32
C GLU A 27 -3.80 -2.43 -1.64
N LYS A 28 -4.97 -3.10 -1.56
CA LYS A 28 -5.09 -4.51 -1.91
C LYS A 28 -6.19 -4.79 -2.92
N TYR A 29 -5.82 -5.49 -3.98
CA TYR A 29 -6.76 -6.05 -4.93
C TYR A 29 -7.28 -7.41 -4.45
N PHE A 30 -8.60 -7.58 -4.51
CA PHE A 30 -9.31 -8.82 -4.26
C PHE A 30 -10.04 -9.26 -5.53
N THR A 31 -9.87 -10.52 -5.92
CA THR A 31 -10.58 -11.09 -7.07
C THR A 31 -12.02 -11.44 -6.68
N LEU A 32 -12.98 -11.11 -7.56
CA LEU A 32 -14.39 -11.48 -7.41
C LEU A 32 -14.68 -12.97 -7.55
N PRO A 33 -14.08 -13.71 -8.51
CA PRO A 33 -14.24 -15.15 -8.51
C PRO A 33 -13.57 -15.74 -7.27
N ASN A 34 -14.26 -16.69 -6.62
CA ASN A 34 -13.69 -17.67 -5.69
C ASN A 34 -12.74 -18.59 -6.48
N GLU A 35 -11.72 -18.06 -7.14
CA GLU A 35 -10.52 -18.86 -7.30
C GLU A 35 -10.08 -19.20 -5.89
N PRO A 36 -9.87 -20.48 -5.57
CA PRO A 36 -9.60 -20.85 -4.22
C PRO A 36 -8.43 -20.01 -3.74
N LEU A 37 -8.64 -19.32 -2.62
CA LEU A 37 -7.57 -18.87 -1.75
C LEU A 37 -6.54 -20.00 -1.65
N SER A 38 -5.31 -19.75 -1.21
CA SER A 38 -4.27 -20.79 -1.10
C SER A 38 -4.59 -21.95 -0.13
N THR A 39 -5.86 -22.20 0.18
CA THR A 39 -6.41 -23.53 0.42
C THR A 39 -6.01 -24.55 -0.65
N ASN A 40 -5.91 -25.79 -0.20
CA ASN A 40 -5.43 -26.97 -0.91
C ASN A 40 -6.41 -27.45 -2.02
N CYS A 41 -6.81 -26.54 -2.90
CA CYS A 41 -7.77 -26.74 -3.98
C CYS A 41 -7.07 -26.90 -5.33
N GLY A 42 -5.82 -27.38 -5.32
CA GLY A 42 -5.09 -27.77 -6.51
C GLY A 42 -5.53 -29.14 -7.02
N PHE A 43 -5.29 -29.41 -8.29
CA PHE A 43 -5.41 -30.75 -8.86
C PHE A 43 -4.04 -31.42 -8.77
N TYR A 44 -3.93 -32.48 -7.97
CA TYR A 44 -2.70 -33.25 -7.81
C TYR A 44 -2.81 -34.56 -8.60
N ILE A 45 -1.80 -34.86 -9.41
CA ILE A 45 -1.76 -36.10 -10.18
C ILE A 45 -0.33 -36.64 -10.25
N SER A 46 -0.18 -37.95 -10.20
CA SER A 46 1.11 -38.65 -10.33
C SER A 46 1.50 -38.87 -11.79
N ASP A 47 0.51 -39.06 -12.68
CA ASP A 47 0.71 -39.27 -14.11
C ASP A 47 0.04 -38.14 -14.94
N PRO A 48 0.82 -37.22 -15.52
CA PRO A 48 0.31 -36.13 -16.34
C PRO A 48 -0.53 -36.58 -17.56
N SER A 49 -0.34 -37.81 -18.07
CA SER A 49 -1.08 -38.32 -19.23
C SER A 49 -2.56 -38.56 -18.95
N THR A 50 -2.91 -38.74 -17.67
CA THR A 50 -4.27 -39.02 -17.19
C THR A 50 -5.03 -37.75 -16.77
N THR A 51 -4.44 -36.57 -16.99
CA THR A 51 -5.04 -35.29 -16.59
C THR A 51 -6.30 -34.99 -17.40
N PRO A 52 -7.45 -34.72 -16.75
CA PRO A 52 -8.66 -34.26 -17.42
C PRO A 52 -8.43 -33.02 -18.28
N SER A 53 -9.08 -32.96 -19.45
CA SER A 53 -8.86 -31.89 -20.45
C SER A 53 -9.26 -30.51 -19.93
N ASP A 54 -10.29 -30.43 -19.10
CA ASP A 54 -10.76 -29.22 -18.43
C ASP A 54 -9.76 -28.65 -17.42
N VAL A 55 -8.92 -29.50 -16.82
CA VAL A 55 -7.80 -29.08 -15.96
C VAL A 55 -6.59 -28.72 -16.80
N ARG A 56 -6.22 -29.56 -17.78
CA ARG A 56 -5.03 -29.37 -18.62
C ARG A 56 -5.11 -28.12 -19.49
N PHE A 57 -6.31 -27.78 -19.97
CA PHE A 57 -6.56 -26.63 -20.84
C PHE A 57 -7.35 -25.53 -20.14
N LYS A 58 -7.32 -25.49 -18.79
CA LYS A 58 -8.01 -24.47 -18.01
C LYS A 58 -7.52 -23.09 -18.44
N ARG A 59 -8.43 -22.30 -19.02
CA ARG A 59 -8.13 -20.92 -19.42
C ARG A 59 -8.03 -20.06 -18.17
N THR A 60 -6.87 -19.47 -17.94
CA THR A 60 -6.71 -18.40 -16.94
C THR A 60 -7.05 -17.06 -17.58
N GLN A 61 -7.97 -16.32 -16.95
CA GLN A 61 -8.25 -14.96 -17.38
C GLN A 61 -7.06 -14.08 -16.95
N LYS A 62 -6.36 -13.45 -17.90
CA LYS A 62 -5.18 -12.59 -17.61
C LYS A 62 -5.50 -11.43 -16.66
N TYR A 63 -6.74 -10.96 -16.65
CA TYR A 63 -7.23 -9.90 -15.77
C TYR A 63 -8.59 -10.30 -15.18
N PRO A 64 -8.60 -11.09 -14.08
CA PRO A 64 -9.85 -11.41 -13.42
C PRO A 64 -10.51 -10.14 -12.88
N ALA A 65 -11.84 -10.14 -12.84
CA ALA A 65 -12.58 -9.04 -12.23
C ALA A 65 -12.16 -8.93 -10.76
N LYS A 66 -11.70 -7.74 -10.38
CA LYS A 66 -11.13 -7.46 -9.06
C LYS A 66 -11.66 -6.13 -8.53
N PHE A 67 -11.77 -6.02 -7.22
CA PHE A 67 -12.00 -4.75 -6.53
C PHE A 67 -10.76 -4.38 -5.73
N LEU A 68 -10.51 -3.09 -5.60
CA LEU A 68 -9.42 -2.53 -4.82
C LEU A 68 -9.98 -2.06 -3.49
N VAL A 69 -9.21 -2.26 -2.43
CA VAL A 69 -9.50 -1.74 -1.11
C VAL A 69 -8.29 -0.94 -0.66
N TRP A 70 -8.55 0.27 -0.20
CA TRP A 70 -7.58 1.10 0.51
C TRP A 70 -7.98 1.21 1.97
N ILE A 71 -7.00 1.08 2.86
CA ILE A 71 -7.21 1.28 4.29
C ILE A 71 -5.95 1.85 4.94
N ALA A 72 -6.15 2.85 5.79
CA ALA A 72 -5.15 3.38 6.70
C ALA A 72 -5.44 3.00 8.16
N ILE A 73 -4.38 2.77 8.93
CA ILE A 73 -4.38 2.37 10.33
C ILE A 73 -3.37 3.23 11.11
N SER A 74 -3.74 3.57 12.34
CA SER A 74 -2.87 4.17 13.35
C SER A 74 -3.11 3.54 14.72
N GLU A 75 -2.30 3.90 15.70
CA GLU A 75 -2.49 3.48 17.10
C GLU A 75 -3.82 3.95 17.71
N LYS A 76 -4.43 4.99 17.13
CA LYS A 76 -5.67 5.60 17.64
C LYS A 76 -6.93 5.14 16.93
N GLY A 77 -6.79 4.49 15.77
CA GLY A 77 -7.95 4.05 15.02
C GLY A 77 -7.63 3.56 13.62
N ILE A 78 -8.69 3.13 12.95
CA ILE A 78 -8.65 2.61 11.59
C ILE A 78 -9.59 3.46 10.74
N SER A 79 -9.17 3.75 9.51
CA SER A 79 -9.99 4.47 8.54
C SER A 79 -11.16 3.61 8.09
N LYS A 80 -12.21 4.24 7.55
CA LYS A 80 -13.23 3.49 6.82
C LYS A 80 -12.59 2.95 5.55
N PRO A 81 -12.76 1.65 5.23
CA PRO A 81 -12.22 1.09 4.00
C PRO A 81 -12.80 1.82 2.81
N PHE A 82 -11.94 2.20 1.88
CA PHE A 82 -12.32 2.89 0.67
C PHE A 82 -12.27 1.95 -0.54
N PHE A 83 -13.37 1.92 -1.29
CA PHE A 83 -13.54 1.10 -2.49
C PHE A 83 -13.60 2.03 -3.71
N PRO A 84 -12.47 2.29 -4.41
CA PRO A 84 -12.49 3.09 -5.61
C PRO A 84 -13.36 2.42 -6.69
N LYS A 85 -14.03 3.25 -7.50
CA LYS A 85 -14.67 2.76 -8.71
C LYS A 85 -13.59 2.19 -9.65
N GLN A 86 -13.92 1.14 -10.39
CA GLN A 86 -12.98 0.49 -11.33
C GLN A 86 -12.32 1.55 -12.22
N THR A 87 -10.98 1.45 -12.37
CA THR A 87 -10.06 2.34 -13.10
C THR A 87 -9.65 3.66 -12.43
N GLN A 88 -10.21 4.00 -11.27
CA GLN A 88 -9.78 5.21 -10.55
C GLN A 88 -8.45 4.96 -9.82
N ALA A 89 -7.42 5.74 -10.15
CA ALA A 89 -6.21 5.81 -9.34
C ALA A 89 -6.56 6.38 -7.95
N ILE A 90 -6.09 5.74 -6.90
CA ILE A 90 -6.31 6.22 -5.54
C ILE A 90 -5.53 7.52 -5.38
N ASN A 91 -6.26 8.56 -4.98
CA ASN A 91 -5.69 9.84 -4.61
C ASN A 91 -5.81 9.97 -3.09
N GLU A 92 -4.70 9.79 -2.39
CA GLU A 92 -4.59 9.77 -0.92
C GLU A 92 -5.24 10.99 -0.26
N ARG A 93 -5.28 12.14 -0.97
CA ARG A 93 -5.96 13.39 -0.57
C ARG A 93 -7.35 13.18 0.01
N THR A 94 -8.13 12.29 -0.60
CA THR A 94 -9.58 12.20 -0.32
C THR A 94 -9.88 11.31 0.89
N PHE A 95 -9.02 10.34 1.19
CA PHE A 95 -9.34 9.25 2.11
C PHE A 95 -8.53 9.28 3.40
N LEU A 96 -7.33 9.87 3.39
CA LEU A 96 -6.50 9.99 4.58
C LEU A 96 -7.00 11.09 5.53
N MET A 97 -7.46 12.22 5.01
CA MET A 97 -7.84 13.37 5.83
C MET A 97 -8.97 13.10 6.81
N PRO A 98 -10.03 12.34 6.48
CA PRO A 98 -11.03 11.94 7.47
C PRO A 98 -10.43 11.23 8.69
N LEU A 99 -9.43 10.35 8.50
CA LEU A 99 -8.76 9.67 9.61
C LEU A 99 -7.93 10.67 10.43
N VAL A 100 -7.10 11.46 9.76
CA VAL A 100 -6.24 12.48 10.40
C VAL A 100 -7.08 13.43 11.24
N ASN A 101 -8.16 13.98 10.67
CA ASN A 101 -9.02 14.95 11.35
C ASN A 101 -9.82 14.34 12.50
N SER A 102 -10.11 13.03 12.46
CA SER A 102 -10.90 12.37 13.51
C SER A 102 -10.07 11.98 14.73
N TYR A 103 -8.81 11.58 14.53
CA TYR A 103 -8.02 10.94 15.58
C TYR A 103 -6.70 11.65 15.92
N HIS A 104 -6.20 12.52 15.04
CA HIS A 104 -4.84 13.03 15.10
C HIS A 104 -4.79 14.56 15.21
N LYS A 105 -3.77 15.08 15.90
CA LYS A 105 -3.49 16.52 15.93
C LYS A 105 -2.66 16.90 14.70
N VAL A 106 -3.04 18.01 14.05
CA VAL A 106 -2.29 18.57 12.91
C VAL A 106 -0.83 18.81 13.30
N GLY A 107 0.11 18.41 12.44
CA GLY A 107 1.55 18.53 12.68
C GLY A 107 2.17 17.39 13.47
N ASN A 108 1.36 16.48 14.03
CA ASN A 108 1.87 15.35 14.83
C ASN A 108 1.91 14.01 14.09
N VAL A 109 1.60 14.01 12.79
CA VAL A 109 1.41 12.78 12.02
C VAL A 109 2.67 12.45 11.22
N LEU A 110 3.09 11.19 11.30
CA LEU A 110 4.07 10.58 10.41
C LEU A 110 3.37 9.54 9.53
N LEU A 111 3.26 9.81 8.24
CA LEU A 111 2.73 8.87 7.25
C LEU A 111 3.85 7.97 6.74
N TRP A 112 3.56 6.67 6.71
CA TRP A 112 4.41 5.62 6.14
C TRP A 112 3.73 4.95 4.94
N PRO A 113 3.79 5.59 3.76
CA PRO A 113 3.22 5.01 2.56
C PRO A 113 4.17 3.96 1.98
N ASP A 114 3.65 3.13 1.07
CA ASP A 114 4.43 2.20 0.28
C ASP A 114 5.34 2.94 -0.74
N LEU A 115 5.93 2.19 -1.68
CA LEU A 115 6.79 2.74 -2.74
C LEU A 115 6.05 3.00 -4.07
N ALA A 116 4.71 2.98 -4.08
CA ALA A 116 3.93 3.27 -5.26
C ALA A 116 4.18 4.69 -5.75
N SER A 117 4.37 4.85 -7.07
CA SER A 117 4.71 6.14 -7.65
C SER A 117 3.66 7.23 -7.41
N SER A 118 2.39 6.85 -7.23
CA SER A 118 1.28 7.75 -6.90
C SER A 118 1.53 8.57 -5.63
N HIS A 119 2.19 7.99 -4.62
CA HIS A 119 2.41 8.61 -3.31
C HIS A 119 3.52 9.68 -3.34
N TYR A 120 4.32 9.71 -4.40
CA TYR A 120 5.49 10.60 -4.54
C TYR A 120 5.34 11.62 -5.67
N VAL A 121 4.16 11.74 -6.29
CA VAL A 121 3.89 12.79 -7.29
C VAL A 121 3.86 14.16 -6.60
N VAL A 122 4.40 15.20 -7.24
CA VAL A 122 4.52 16.57 -6.69
C VAL A 122 3.21 17.09 -6.08
N SER A 123 2.08 16.93 -6.77
CA SER A 123 0.77 17.36 -6.25
C SER A 123 0.36 16.71 -4.93
N VAL A 124 0.84 15.49 -4.69
CA VAL A 124 0.59 14.73 -3.46
C VAL A 124 1.60 15.14 -2.38
N THR A 125 2.86 15.34 -2.76
CA THR A 125 3.89 15.82 -1.83
C THR A 125 3.55 17.20 -1.27
N ASP A 126 3.17 18.13 -2.14
CA ASP A 126 2.81 19.51 -1.79
C ASP A 126 1.60 19.53 -0.86
N PHE A 127 0.62 18.67 -1.14
CA PHE A 127 -0.54 18.53 -0.27
C PHE A 127 -0.17 18.10 1.15
N PHE A 128 0.70 17.10 1.32
CA PHE A 128 1.09 16.66 2.65
C PHE A 128 1.88 17.74 3.40
N GLU A 129 2.69 18.53 2.69
CA GLU A 129 3.39 19.68 3.26
C GLU A 129 2.39 20.77 3.72
N GLU A 130 1.41 21.12 2.89
CA GLU A 130 0.31 22.04 3.24
C GLU A 130 -0.45 21.57 4.49
N GLN A 131 -0.73 20.27 4.59
CA GLN A 131 -1.43 19.67 5.74
C GLN A 131 -0.51 19.42 6.96
N LYS A 132 0.78 19.77 6.87
CA LYS A 132 1.80 19.52 7.91
C LYS A 132 1.92 18.05 8.30
N ILE A 133 1.73 17.14 7.33
CA ILE A 133 1.88 15.70 7.50
C ILE A 133 3.30 15.32 7.10
N ARG A 134 4.08 14.80 8.05
CA ARG A 134 5.44 14.33 7.76
C ARG A 134 5.36 12.97 7.08
N ARG A 135 6.30 12.70 6.17
CA ARG A 135 6.37 11.42 5.45
C ARG A 135 7.72 10.76 5.58
N ILE A 136 7.71 9.44 5.62
CA ILE A 136 8.95 8.67 5.54
C ILE A 136 9.38 8.58 4.09
N VAL A 137 10.38 9.38 3.71
CA VAL A 137 10.95 9.31 2.35
C VAL A 137 11.91 8.12 2.24
N LEU A 138 11.46 7.07 1.55
CA LEU A 138 12.28 5.96 1.12
C LEU A 138 13.03 6.34 -0.16
N ARG A 139 14.35 6.51 -0.07
CA ARG A 139 15.25 7.24 -1.01
C ARG A 139 15.33 6.76 -2.48
N HIS A 140 14.43 5.92 -3.00
CA HIS A 140 14.44 5.55 -4.42
C HIS A 140 13.63 6.53 -5.30
N ALA A 141 12.77 7.36 -4.72
CA ALA A 141 11.98 8.34 -5.47
C ALA A 141 12.77 9.62 -5.87
N LEU A 142 13.80 10.00 -5.12
CA LEU A 142 14.57 11.25 -5.36
C LEU A 142 15.67 11.14 -6.42
N LEU A 143 16.05 9.92 -6.85
CA LEU A 143 17.12 9.74 -7.83
C LEU A 143 16.68 10.01 -9.28
N LYS A 144 15.38 10.19 -9.54
CA LYS A 144 14.90 10.63 -10.86
C LYS A 144 14.94 12.16 -11.05
N GLU A 145 15.02 12.94 -9.98
CA GLU A 145 15.03 14.42 -10.08
C GLU A 145 16.41 15.07 -9.89
N PHE A 146 17.36 14.41 -9.23
CA PHE A 146 18.70 14.96 -8.98
C PHE A 146 19.82 14.27 -9.78
N GLY A 147 19.50 13.78 -10.98
CA GLY A 147 20.47 13.33 -11.98
C GLY A 147 20.95 14.48 -12.86
N LYS A 148 21.58 15.50 -12.26
CA LYS A 148 22.42 16.52 -12.92
C LYS A 148 23.06 17.36 -11.82
N PHE A 149 24.29 17.03 -11.43
CA PHE A 149 25.44 17.91 -11.28
C PHE A 149 26.68 17.04 -11.11
#